data_AF-A0A1Q4FAI6-F1
#
_entry.id   AF-A0A1Q4FAI6-F1
#
_cell.length_a   1.000
_cell.length_b   1.000
_cell.length_c   1.000
_cell.angle_alpha   90.00
_cell.angle_beta   90.00
_cell.angle_gamma   90.00
#
_symmetry.space_group_name_H-M   'P 1'
#
loop_
_entity.id
_entity.type
_entity.pdbx_description
1 polymer ?
#
loop_
_entity_poly.entity_id
_entity_poly.type
_entity_poly.pdbx_seq_one_letter_code
_entity_poly.pdbx_strand_id
1 'polypeptide(L)'
;MKRQASIVVLALLFTIAVPVIGYVSLGILPTLLFLTGYLAGFILWLSVPAKASFASIKVIYWITFGLFLLHRVEERIAGFFSVLSEITGVPVPKAASFPIIILLVLSVVAWLIGPFGVSRRYAFGYYLVWTFFASMGFTELAHFIIPLFVKWSDWYFPGMISVFLLAPAAWYGMWRFSKVSRKDT
;
A
#
# COMPACT_ATOMS: atom_id res chain seq x y z
N MET A 1 3.61 -1.16 23.20
CA MET A 1 3.04 -2.47 22.87
C MET A 1 4.19 -3.43 22.62
N LYS A 2 4.26 -4.56 23.32
CA LYS A 2 5.37 -5.52 23.15
C LYS A 2 5.16 -6.26 21.83
N ARG A 3 6.07 -6.07 20.85
CA ARG A 3 6.05 -6.81 19.60
C ARG A 3 6.59 -8.22 19.89
N GLN A 4 5.70 -9.19 19.99
CA GLN A 4 6.12 -10.59 20.16
C GLN A 4 6.86 -11.06 18.91
N ALA A 5 7.89 -11.90 19.06
CA ALA A 5 8.69 -12.39 17.94
C ALA A 5 7.82 -13.08 16.87
N SER A 6 6.82 -13.86 17.30
CA SER A 6 5.84 -14.49 16.42
C SER A 6 5.09 -13.50 15.52
N ILE A 7 4.71 -12.33 16.05
CA ILE A 7 4.01 -11.29 15.29
C ILE A 7 4.95 -10.59 14.32
N VAL A 8 6.22 -10.41 14.68
CA VAL A 8 7.24 -9.86 13.77
C VAL A 8 7.48 -10.83 12.61
N VAL A 9 7.60 -12.13 12.89
CA VAL A 9 7.72 -13.17 11.85
C VAL A 9 6.48 -13.18 10.96
N LEU A 10 5.27 -13.12 11.53
CA LEU A 10 4.03 -13.05 10.75
C LEU A 10 3.98 -11.81 9.83
N ALA A 11 4.36 -10.64 10.35
CA ALA A 11 4.45 -9.42 9.56
C ALA A 11 5.50 -9.51 8.45
N LEU A 12 6.65 -10.13 8.72
CA LEU A 12 7.67 -10.35 7.70
C LEU A 12 7.18 -11.30 6.59
N LEU A 13 6.53 -12.41 6.97
CA LEU A 13 5.93 -13.34 6.02
C LEU A 13 4.89 -12.64 5.15
N PHE A 14 4.04 -11.79 5.74
CA PHE A 14 3.06 -11.00 4.98
C PHE A 14 3.74 -10.00 4.03
N THR A 15 4.79 -9.30 4.49
CA THR A 15 5.60 -8.38 3.68
C THR A 15 6.21 -9.07 2.45
N ILE A 16 6.58 -10.35 2.56
CA ILE A 16 7.18 -11.12 1.46
C ILE A 16 6.11 -11.77 0.56
N ALA A 17 5.02 -12.27 1.15
CA ALA A 17 4.01 -13.03 0.43
C ALA A 17 3.36 -12.21 -0.70
N VAL A 18 3.02 -10.94 -0.45
CA VAL A 18 2.36 -10.10 -1.45
C VAL A 18 3.25 -9.82 -2.67
N PRO A 19 4.52 -9.38 -2.52
CA PRO A 19 5.45 -9.28 -3.64
C PRO A 19 5.66 -10.60 -4.38
N VAL A 20 5.78 -11.73 -3.68
CA VAL A 20 5.94 -13.06 -4.33
C VAL A 20 4.73 -13.40 -5.20
N ILE A 21 3.52 -13.16 -4.71
CA ILE A 21 2.28 -13.36 -5.50
C ILE A 21 2.24 -12.36 -6.67
N GLY A 22 2.67 -11.12 -6.44
CA GLY A 22 2.85 -10.11 -7.48
C GLY A 22 3.77 -10.59 -8.60
N TYR A 23 4.88 -11.26 -8.26
CA TYR A 23 5.85 -11.75 -9.24
C TYR A 23 5.26 -12.78 -10.17
N VAL A 24 4.55 -13.76 -9.60
CA VAL A 24 3.87 -14.81 -10.37
C VAL A 24 2.79 -14.24 -11.28
N SER A 25 2.17 -13.12 -10.89
CA SER A 25 0.98 -12.57 -11.56
C SER A 25 1.29 -11.47 -12.59
N LEU A 26 2.30 -10.65 -12.29
CA LEU A 26 2.53 -9.34 -12.91
C LEU A 26 4.00 -9.14 -13.32
N GLY A 27 4.89 -10.07 -12.97
CA GLY A 27 6.32 -9.99 -13.27
C GLY A 27 7.13 -9.14 -12.28
N ILE A 28 8.36 -8.83 -12.67
CA ILE A 28 9.36 -8.25 -11.77
C ILE A 28 9.07 -6.81 -11.38
N LEU A 29 8.62 -5.97 -12.31
CA LEU A 29 8.44 -4.54 -12.04
C LEU A 29 7.37 -4.30 -10.96
N PRO A 30 6.13 -4.81 -11.08
CA PRO A 30 5.11 -4.65 -10.03
C PRO A 30 5.50 -5.29 -8.71
N THR A 31 6.27 -6.37 -8.73
CA THR A 31 6.84 -7.00 -7.53
C THR A 31 7.74 -6.05 -6.76
N LEU A 32 8.66 -5.38 -7.45
CA LEU A 32 9.56 -4.42 -6.83
C LEU A 32 8.77 -3.22 -6.29
N LEU A 33 7.75 -2.76 -7.02
CA LEU A 33 6.85 -1.70 -6.56
C LEU A 33 6.11 -2.09 -5.27
N PHE A 34 5.48 -3.27 -5.22
CA PHE A 34 4.84 -3.75 -3.99
C PHE A 34 5.85 -3.91 -2.86
N LEU A 35 7.04 -4.43 -3.13
CA LEU A 35 8.08 -4.59 -2.13
C LEU A 35 8.44 -3.24 -1.49
N THR A 36 8.53 -2.14 -2.25
CA THR A 36 8.84 -0.82 -1.66
C THR A 36 7.85 -0.41 -0.57
N GLY A 37 6.54 -0.51 -0.82
CA GLY A 37 5.50 -0.12 0.13
C GLY A 37 5.42 -1.06 1.33
N TYR A 38 5.45 -2.38 1.08
CA TYR A 38 5.36 -3.38 2.14
C TYR A 38 6.60 -3.38 3.04
N LEU A 39 7.80 -3.25 2.45
CA LEU A 39 9.04 -3.17 3.21
C LEU A 39 9.13 -1.84 3.97
N ALA A 40 8.78 -0.71 3.36
CA ALA A 40 8.74 0.57 4.05
C ALA A 40 7.76 0.54 5.23
N GLY A 41 6.57 -0.04 5.05
CA GLY A 41 5.59 -0.24 6.11
C GLY A 41 6.12 -1.08 7.26
N PHE A 42 6.78 -2.21 6.94
CA PHE A 42 7.40 -3.08 7.93
C PHE A 42 8.51 -2.36 8.72
N ILE A 43 9.41 -1.66 8.03
CA ILE A 43 10.50 -0.89 8.66
C ILE A 43 9.92 0.22 9.54
N LEU A 44 8.96 1.00 9.05
CA LEU A 44 8.31 2.06 9.82
C LEU A 44 7.59 1.50 11.05
N TRP A 45 6.91 0.37 10.91
CA TRP A 45 6.26 -0.29 12.05
C TRP A 45 7.26 -0.73 13.11
N LEU A 46 8.47 -1.19 12.73
CA LEU A 46 9.51 -1.57 13.68
C LEU A 46 10.20 -0.36 14.31
N SER A 47 10.50 0.66 13.52
CA SER A 47 11.31 1.81 13.94
C SER A 47 10.50 2.86 14.71
N VAL A 48 9.21 3.03 14.40
CA VAL A 48 8.37 4.06 15.02
C VAL A 48 7.56 3.45 16.17
N PRO A 49 7.68 3.96 17.42
CA PRO A 49 6.91 3.50 18.56
C PRO A 49 5.47 4.06 18.50
N ALA A 50 4.69 3.63 17.51
CA ALA A 50 3.30 4.05 17.36
C ALA A 50 2.45 3.55 18.54
N LYS A 51 1.87 4.50 19.28
CA LYS A 51 0.86 4.27 20.33
C LYS A 51 -0.46 5.00 20.02
N ALA A 52 -0.59 5.56 18.83
CA ALA A 52 -1.79 6.24 18.39
C ALA A 52 -3.01 5.30 18.46
N SER A 53 -4.14 5.82 18.92
CA SER A 53 -5.41 5.12 18.83
C SER A 53 -5.98 5.25 17.42
N PHE A 54 -6.81 4.31 16.99
CA PHE A 54 -7.43 4.43 15.66
C PHE A 54 -8.24 5.73 15.54
N ALA A 55 -8.84 6.21 16.63
CA ALA A 55 -9.57 7.48 16.65
C ALA A 55 -8.73 8.69 16.18
N SER A 56 -7.42 8.71 16.45
CA SER A 56 -6.57 9.85 16.05
C SER A 56 -6.24 9.90 14.55
N ILE A 57 -6.46 8.79 13.84
CA ILE A 57 -6.22 8.63 12.40
C ILE A 57 -7.48 8.26 11.61
N LYS A 58 -8.63 8.04 12.25
CA LYS A 58 -9.85 7.51 11.62
C LYS A 58 -10.23 8.26 10.33
N VAL A 59 -10.29 9.59 10.41
CA VAL A 59 -10.70 10.42 9.28
C VAL A 59 -9.70 10.30 8.13
N ILE A 60 -8.40 10.52 8.39
CA ILE A 60 -7.39 10.45 7.34
C ILE A 60 -7.25 9.04 6.76
N TYR A 61 -7.40 8.00 7.59
CA TYR A 61 -7.37 6.61 7.12
C TYR A 61 -8.44 6.35 6.06
N TRP A 62 -9.69 6.73 6.34
CA TRP A 62 -10.79 6.52 5.39
C TRP A 62 -10.72 7.44 4.18
N ILE A 63 -10.17 8.66 4.32
CA ILE A 63 -9.87 9.53 3.18
C ILE A 63 -8.84 8.85 2.26
N THR A 64 -7.72 8.38 2.81
CA THR A 64 -6.68 7.67 2.04
C THR A 64 -7.27 6.41 1.39
N PHE A 65 -8.12 5.65 2.09
CA PHE A 65 -8.77 4.47 1.52
C PHE A 65 -9.73 4.82 0.38
N GLY A 66 -10.52 5.88 0.52
CA GLY A 66 -11.39 6.38 -0.55
C GLY A 66 -10.58 6.85 -1.77
N LEU A 67 -9.48 7.57 -1.55
CA LEU A 67 -8.57 7.99 -2.62
C LEU A 67 -7.89 6.81 -3.30
N PHE A 68 -7.55 5.75 -2.55
CA PHE A 68 -7.04 4.50 -3.12
C PHE A 68 -8.08 3.85 -4.05
N LEU A 69 -9.35 3.79 -3.64
CA LEU A 69 -10.40 3.27 -4.52
C LEU A 69 -10.56 4.11 -5.78
N LEU A 70 -10.54 5.44 -5.66
CA LEU A 70 -10.57 6.35 -6.80
C LEU A 70 -9.37 6.14 -7.72
N HIS A 71 -8.18 5.96 -7.16
CA HIS A 71 -6.96 5.68 -7.90
C HIS A 71 -7.08 4.38 -8.72
N ARG A 72 -7.57 3.30 -8.11
CA ARG A 72 -7.83 2.03 -8.82
C ARG A 72 -8.85 2.18 -9.95
N VAL A 73 -9.85 3.06 -9.78
CA VAL A 73 -10.81 3.38 -10.84
C VAL A 73 -10.16 4.15 -11.98
N GLU A 74 -9.35 5.18 -11.67
CA GLU A 74 -8.58 5.92 -12.67
C GLU A 74 -7.67 4.99 -13.48
N GLU A 75 -6.84 4.20 -12.81
CA GLU A 75 -5.94 3.24 -13.47
C GLU A 75 -6.68 2.28 -14.41
N ARG A 76 -7.87 1.83 -14.00
CA ARG A 76 -8.70 0.94 -14.82
C ARG A 76 -9.21 1.63 -16.07
N ILE A 77 -9.73 2.86 -15.93
CA ILE A 77 -10.29 3.62 -17.06
C ILE A 77 -9.19 4.05 -18.03
N ALA A 78 -8.06 4.51 -17.50
CA ALA A 78 -6.91 4.96 -18.27
C ALA A 78 -6.01 3.81 -18.79
N GLY A 79 -6.32 2.55 -18.46
CA GLY A 79 -5.64 1.39 -19.04
C GLY A 79 -4.24 1.12 -18.49
N PHE A 80 -3.99 1.39 -17.20
CA PHE A 80 -2.68 1.20 -16.55
C PHE A 80 -2.05 -0.17 -16.83
N PHE A 81 -2.82 -1.27 -16.74
CA PHE A 81 -2.29 -2.60 -16.99
C PHE A 81 -1.87 -2.82 -18.45
N SER A 82 -2.53 -2.17 -19.42
CA SER A 82 -2.12 -2.22 -20.83
C SER A 82 -0.76 -1.55 -21.01
N VAL A 83 -0.58 -0.37 -20.41
CA VAL A 83 0.70 0.37 -20.43
C VAL A 83 1.80 -0.44 -19.74
N LEU A 84 1.50 -1.01 -18.58
CA LEU A 84 2.45 -1.84 -17.86
C LEU A 84 2.85 -3.09 -18.65
N SER A 85 1.91 -3.68 -19.40
CA SER A 85 2.16 -4.81 -20.30
C SER A 85 3.11 -4.43 -21.43
N GLU A 86 2.92 -3.25 -22.04
CA GLU A 86 3.81 -2.72 -23.08
C GLU A 86 5.23 -2.48 -22.54
N ILE A 87 5.34 -1.91 -21.35
CA ILE A 87 6.65 -1.62 -20.71
C ILE A 87 7.40 -2.90 -20.33
N THR A 88 6.68 -3.89 -19.80
CA THR A 88 7.31 -5.09 -19.21
C THR A 88 7.38 -6.28 -20.15
N GLY A 89 6.62 -6.28 -21.25
CA GLY A 89 6.40 -7.44 -22.10
C GLY A 89 5.57 -8.55 -21.45
N VAL A 90 5.06 -8.34 -20.23
CA VAL A 90 4.23 -9.31 -19.51
C VAL A 90 2.77 -9.12 -19.93
N PRO A 91 2.05 -10.17 -20.38
CA PRO A 91 0.66 -10.03 -20.80
C PRO A 91 -0.25 -9.49 -19.69
N VAL A 92 -1.24 -8.67 -20.08
CA VAL A 92 -2.28 -8.19 -19.15
C VAL A 92 -2.95 -9.39 -18.47
N PRO A 93 -2.97 -9.45 -17.12
CA PRO A 93 -3.59 -10.56 -16.41
C PRO A 93 -5.08 -10.63 -16.67
N LYS A 94 -5.63 -11.85 -16.73
CA LYS A 94 -7.09 -12.02 -16.65
C LYS A 94 -7.57 -11.51 -15.30
N ALA A 95 -8.51 -10.57 -15.29
CA ALA A 95 -8.99 -9.91 -14.08
C ALA A 95 -9.55 -10.89 -13.01
N ALA A 96 -10.15 -12.00 -13.45
CA ALA A 96 -10.67 -13.06 -12.58
C ALA A 96 -9.69 -14.24 -12.39
N SER A 97 -8.39 -14.04 -12.67
CA SER A 97 -7.39 -15.07 -12.40
C SER A 97 -7.18 -15.23 -10.89
N PHE A 98 -6.98 -16.47 -10.47
CA PHE A 98 -6.78 -16.82 -9.06
C PHE A 98 -5.69 -15.98 -8.36
N PRO A 99 -4.51 -15.73 -8.97
CA PRO A 99 -3.46 -14.92 -8.33
C PRO A 99 -3.86 -13.45 -8.13
N ILE A 100 -4.59 -12.85 -9.09
CA ILE A 100 -5.09 -11.46 -8.99
C ILE A 100 -6.17 -11.33 -7.92
N ILE A 101 -7.06 -12.32 -7.82
CA ILE A 101 -8.08 -12.37 -6.76
C ILE A 101 -7.39 -12.47 -5.38
N ILE A 102 -6.40 -13.36 -5.23
CA ILE A 102 -5.63 -13.46 -3.98
C ILE A 102 -4.94 -12.14 -3.67
N LEU A 103 -4.29 -11.51 -4.64
CA LEU A 103 -3.60 -10.23 -4.44
C LEU A 103 -4.57 -9.14 -3.96
N LEU A 104 -5.75 -9.06 -4.57
CA LEU A 104 -6.81 -8.13 -4.19
C LEU A 104 -7.33 -8.43 -2.78
N VAL A 105 -7.58 -9.71 -2.46
CA VAL A 105 -8.05 -10.13 -1.14
C VAL A 105 -7.00 -9.79 -0.09
N LEU A 106 -5.75 -10.22 -0.28
CA LEU A 106 -4.68 -9.97 0.68
C LEU A 106 -4.42 -8.48 0.91
N SER A 107 -4.52 -7.65 -0.13
CA SER A 107 -4.35 -6.21 0.03
C SER A 107 -5.60 -5.53 0.63
N VAL A 108 -6.74 -5.57 -0.05
CA VAL A 108 -7.96 -4.84 0.34
C VAL A 108 -8.50 -5.32 1.67
N VAL A 109 -8.53 -6.64 1.92
CA VAL A 109 -9.00 -7.16 3.22
C VAL A 109 -8.03 -6.77 4.33
N ALA A 110 -6.72 -6.76 4.07
CA ALA A 110 -5.76 -6.27 5.07
C ALA A 110 -5.97 -4.79 5.39
N TRP A 111 -6.28 -3.96 4.41
CA TRP A 111 -6.65 -2.56 4.63
C TRP A 111 -7.92 -2.45 5.50
N LEU A 112 -8.95 -3.25 5.24
CA LEU A 112 -10.16 -3.22 6.06
C LEU A 112 -9.95 -3.74 7.50
N ILE A 113 -9.05 -4.72 7.69
CA ILE A 113 -8.74 -5.32 9.01
C ILE A 113 -7.82 -4.42 9.84
N GLY A 114 -6.92 -3.65 9.22
CA GLY A 114 -5.96 -2.78 9.91
C GLY A 114 -6.60 -1.88 10.99
N PRO A 115 -7.62 -1.06 10.64
CA PRO A 115 -8.39 -0.26 11.59
C PRO A 115 -8.93 -1.02 12.79
N PHE A 116 -9.51 -2.20 12.54
CA PHE A 116 -10.04 -3.07 13.60
C PHE A 116 -8.91 -3.55 14.51
N GLY A 117 -7.79 -3.99 13.95
CA GLY A 117 -6.61 -4.40 14.70
C GLY A 117 -6.02 -3.27 15.55
N VAL A 118 -5.91 -2.05 15.03
CA VAL A 118 -5.46 -0.88 15.81
C VAL A 118 -6.46 -0.54 16.92
N SER A 119 -7.77 -0.60 16.65
CA SER A 119 -8.82 -0.35 17.65
C SER A 119 -8.76 -1.33 18.82
N ARG A 120 -8.34 -2.58 18.54
CA ARG A 120 -8.12 -3.63 19.55
C ARG A 120 -6.70 -3.65 20.14
N ARG A 121 -5.85 -2.70 19.76
CA ARG A 121 -4.44 -2.63 20.18
C ARG A 121 -3.61 -3.88 19.80
N TYR A 122 -3.91 -4.51 18.68
CA TYR A 122 -3.15 -5.65 18.16
C TYR A 122 -1.94 -5.21 17.36
N ALA A 123 -0.76 -5.77 17.69
CA ALA A 123 0.50 -5.39 17.06
C ALA A 123 0.51 -5.54 15.54
N PHE A 124 -0.13 -6.61 15.03
CA PHE A 124 -0.29 -6.82 13.61
C PHE A 124 -1.19 -5.78 12.94
N GLY A 125 -2.22 -5.27 13.63
CA GLY A 125 -3.06 -4.19 13.11
C GLY A 125 -2.28 -2.89 12.88
N TYR A 126 -1.36 -2.56 13.79
CA TYR A 126 -0.46 -1.41 13.60
C TYR A 126 0.47 -1.61 12.41
N TYR A 127 0.98 -2.83 12.22
CA TYR A 127 1.77 -3.17 11.03
C TYR A 127 0.95 -2.93 9.75
N LEU A 128 -0.27 -3.46 9.66
CA LEU A 128 -1.13 -3.29 8.48
C LEU A 128 -1.42 -1.82 8.16
N VAL A 129 -1.65 -0.97 9.17
CA VAL A 129 -1.88 0.46 8.97
C VAL A 129 -0.62 1.18 8.50
N TRP A 130 0.57 0.84 9.02
CA TRP A 130 1.83 1.37 8.51
C TRP A 130 2.07 0.95 7.07
N THR A 131 1.87 -0.32 6.74
CA THR A 131 1.99 -0.85 5.39
C THR A 131 1.00 -0.21 4.43
N PHE A 132 -0.25 0.03 4.87
CA PHE A 132 -1.24 0.75 4.07
C PHE A 132 -0.75 2.13 3.67
N PHE A 133 -0.39 2.97 4.66
CA PHE A 133 0.05 4.33 4.35
C PHE A 133 1.39 4.34 3.59
N ALA A 134 2.29 3.40 3.87
CA ALA A 134 3.55 3.29 3.13
C ALA A 134 3.34 2.89 1.67
N SER A 135 2.45 1.94 1.38
CA SER A 135 2.09 1.60 0.00
C SER A 135 1.48 2.80 -0.72
N MET A 136 0.48 3.46 -0.14
CA MET A 136 -0.17 4.62 -0.76
C MET A 136 0.77 5.83 -0.91
N GLY A 137 1.72 5.98 0.00
CA GLY A 137 2.64 7.12 0.04
C GLY A 137 3.95 6.92 -0.72
N PHE A 138 4.42 5.69 -0.91
CA PHE A 138 5.71 5.42 -1.58
C PHE A 138 5.54 4.63 -2.86
N THR A 139 4.80 3.52 -2.85
CA THR A 139 4.62 2.67 -4.04
C THR A 139 3.95 3.46 -5.15
N GLU A 140 2.90 4.22 -4.84
CA GLU A 140 2.12 4.93 -5.85
C GLU A 140 2.88 6.10 -6.50
N LEU A 141 4.00 6.56 -5.92
CA LEU A 141 4.86 7.55 -6.59
C LEU A 141 5.46 7.01 -7.90
N ALA A 142 5.44 5.68 -8.10
CA ALA A 142 5.86 5.04 -9.34
C ALA A 142 5.15 5.61 -10.57
N HIS A 143 3.92 6.10 -10.45
CA HIS A 143 3.18 6.75 -11.54
C HIS A 143 3.86 8.02 -12.06
N PHE A 144 4.69 8.68 -11.25
CA PHE A 144 5.50 9.82 -11.66
C PHE A 144 6.93 9.42 -12.06
N ILE A 145 7.43 8.29 -11.55
CA ILE A 145 8.81 7.87 -11.71
C ILE A 145 8.99 7.00 -12.96
N ILE A 146 8.13 6.00 -13.17
CA ILE A 146 8.23 5.06 -14.30
C ILE A 146 8.27 5.78 -15.66
N PRO A 147 7.41 6.78 -15.95
CA PRO A 147 7.42 7.48 -17.23
C PRO A 147 8.76 8.14 -17.58
N LEU A 148 9.60 8.44 -16.58
CA LEU A 148 10.92 9.05 -16.80
C LEU A 148 11.94 8.07 -17.39
N PHE A 149 11.70 6.75 -17.27
CA PHE A 149 12.60 5.69 -17.70
C PHE A 149 12.11 4.94 -18.94
N VAL A 150 10.90 5.24 -19.41
CA VAL A 150 10.33 4.67 -20.63
C VAL A 150 10.14 5.76 -21.67
N LYS A 151 10.19 5.43 -22.96
CA LYS A 151 9.87 6.38 -24.04
C LYS A 151 8.37 6.61 -24.10
N TRP A 152 7.81 7.19 -23.05
CA TRP A 152 6.40 7.53 -22.95
C TRP A 152 6.18 8.89 -23.63
N SER A 153 5.39 8.90 -24.69
CA SER A 153 5.15 10.11 -25.51
C SER A 153 4.08 11.04 -24.95
N ASP A 154 3.26 10.55 -24.02
CA ASP A 154 2.16 11.31 -23.44
C ASP A 154 2.57 12.00 -22.14
N TRP A 155 2.02 13.19 -21.91
CA TRP A 155 2.25 13.96 -20.68
C TRP A 155 1.57 13.32 -19.44
N TYR A 156 0.67 12.35 -19.66
CA TYR A 156 -0.11 11.68 -18.63
C TYR A 156 0.18 10.18 -18.62
N PHE A 157 0.44 9.65 -17.43
CA PHE A 157 0.56 8.23 -17.17
C PHE A 157 -0.62 7.78 -16.29
N PRO A 158 -1.31 6.66 -16.60
CA PRO A 158 -2.50 6.22 -15.88
C PRO A 158 -2.26 6.18 -14.37
N GLY A 159 -3.05 6.91 -13.58
CA GLY A 159 -2.94 6.97 -12.12
C GLY A 159 -2.30 8.25 -11.56
N MET A 160 -1.59 9.06 -12.36
CA MET A 160 -0.90 10.26 -11.86
C MET A 160 -1.82 11.26 -11.14
N ILE A 161 -3.06 11.45 -11.62
CA ILE A 161 -3.95 12.50 -11.09
C ILE A 161 -4.39 12.15 -9.67
N SER A 162 -4.86 10.93 -9.44
CA SER A 162 -5.27 10.49 -8.10
C SER A 162 -4.10 10.35 -7.14
N VAL A 163 -2.91 9.95 -7.59
CA VAL A 163 -1.73 9.86 -6.71
C VAL A 163 -1.36 11.21 -6.11
N PHE A 164 -1.56 12.30 -6.87
CA PHE A 164 -1.30 13.66 -6.40
C PHE A 164 -2.01 14.00 -5.08
N LEU A 165 -3.19 13.41 -4.83
CA LEU A 165 -3.91 13.57 -3.56
C LEU A 165 -3.69 12.39 -2.61
N LEU A 166 -3.58 11.17 -3.14
CA LEU A 166 -3.44 9.94 -2.36
C LEU A 166 -2.15 9.92 -1.54
N ALA A 167 -1.01 10.20 -2.15
CA ALA A 167 0.29 10.10 -1.47
C ALA A 167 0.43 11.14 -0.33
N PRO A 168 0.08 12.43 -0.51
CA PRO A 168 0.08 13.39 0.59
C PRO A 168 -0.88 13.01 1.72
N ALA A 169 -2.07 12.49 1.41
CA ALA A 169 -3.00 12.00 2.43
C ALA A 169 -2.38 10.85 3.25
N ALA A 170 -1.69 9.93 2.57
CA ALA A 170 -1.00 8.82 3.22
C ALA A 170 0.17 9.29 4.10
N TRP A 171 0.96 10.25 3.64
CA TRP A 171 2.05 10.86 4.43
C TRP A 171 1.52 11.58 5.67
N TYR A 172 0.42 12.33 5.52
CA TYR A 172 -0.25 12.95 6.66
C TYR A 172 -0.76 11.89 7.65
N GLY A 173 -1.30 10.77 7.14
CA GLY A 173 -1.68 9.60 7.92
C GLY A 173 -0.52 9.02 8.72
N MET A 174 0.64 8.79 8.09
CA MET A 174 1.87 8.34 8.75
C MET A 174 2.32 9.31 9.84
N TRP A 175 2.35 10.61 9.53
CA TRP A 175 2.72 11.64 10.50
C TRP A 175 1.79 11.62 11.71
N ARG A 176 0.47 11.57 11.51
CA ARG A 176 -0.52 11.46 12.60
C ARG A 176 -0.34 10.18 13.40
N PHE A 177 -0.09 9.05 12.73
CA PHE A 177 0.06 7.74 13.36
C PHE A 177 1.35 7.60 14.16
N SER A 178 2.40 8.34 13.78
CA SER A 178 3.66 8.43 14.52
C SER A 178 3.52 9.15 15.87
N LYS A 179 2.47 9.96 16.07
CA LYS A 179 2.28 10.72 17.31
C LYS A 179 1.84 9.81 18.44
N VAL A 180 2.43 10.02 19.62
CA VAL A 180 1.99 9.38 20.86
C VAL A 180 0.68 10.06 21.31
N SER A 181 -0.32 9.26 21.66
CA SER A 181 -1.57 9.75 22.25
C SER A 181 -1.26 10.46 23.57
N ARG A 182 -1.56 11.77 23.67
CA ARG A 182 -1.40 12.57 24.91
C ARG A 182 -2.31 12.14 26.06
N LYS A 183 -3.26 11.21 25.84
CA LYS A 183 -4.15 10.71 26.89
C LYS A 183 -3.56 9.58 27.74
N ASP A 184 -2.34 9.13 27.45
CA ASP A 184 -1.67 8.03 28.15
C ASP A 184 -0.38 8.48 28.88
N THR A 185 -0.26 9.77 29.23
CA THR A 185 0.77 10.35 30.11
C THR A 185 0.13 10.98 31.33
#